data_AF-A0A848LEX1-F1
#
_entry.id   AF-A0A848LEX1-F1
#
_cell.length_a   1.000
_cell.length_b   1.000
_cell.length_c   1.000
_cell.angle_alpha   90.00
_cell.angle_beta   90.00
_cell.angle_gamma   90.00
#
_symmetry.space_group_name_H-M   'P 1'
#
loop_
_entity.id
_entity.type
_entity.pdbx_description
1 polymer ?
#
loop_
_entity_poly.entity_id
_entity_poly.type
_entity_poly.pdbx_seq_one_letter_code
_entity_poly.pdbx_strand_id
1 'polypeptide(L)'
;MKTTAPSPVRRGVMMRPPRLTSLVAVSLCALLVGAPSARAQQPAPATAAPKAAAPAKAPLSDVVKAPRPKGGEYFGLYLMDKKVGWLFTDLELLPGEPARVKSTNQLVFKAMVGTRVSERTHREERIYEAAPGGRLLSFTVTQKGDGGDQTLVGTATPEGVRVVRKRPGRADEELPKLPPAKERVEDADGARVALLRKAKVDGFTLDGMDLRTYGVTTTVEPPEQRVVNGVKVKLGKASTLSEKEKVPVTAFVTQRGEMVLVDFGQTMQARKETEAVARRLDLVEVFGLTRVVLPRQLPDSARAVPGSVTLVVQGLPEKFREQNYRQKYKALPDGRVEVTLSAAAPAVRKPRPLTDPDGGENLESTLVVESNAPAIRELSKKIIGDEQDAYRAAQKVNAWVYRNLSKDYGASADRATDVLEQKRGDCTEHSLLAVALLRAAGIPSRRVDGVIYMVNEDQVPALYWHEWVEAYVGEWTQLDPTFNQPVADATHFAFGEEGNAEITPLIGALKVTDVK
;
A
#
# COMPACT_ATOMS: atom_id res chain seq x y z
N MET A 1 17.83 -60.37 58.15
CA MET A 1 16.88 -61.08 57.25
C MET A 1 16.67 -60.25 55.99
N LYS A 2 16.29 -60.88 54.85
CA LYS A 2 15.51 -60.39 53.68
C LYS A 2 15.37 -58.86 53.42
N THR A 3 15.49 -58.29 52.20
CA THR A 3 15.69 -58.81 50.82
C THR A 3 15.94 -57.65 49.82
N THR A 4 16.66 -57.91 48.71
CA THR A 4 16.56 -57.29 47.34
C THR A 4 16.74 -55.77 47.10
N ALA A 5 17.33 -55.42 45.94
CA ALA A 5 17.50 -54.07 45.34
C ALA A 5 16.53 -53.89 44.12
N PRO A 6 16.64 -52.92 43.16
CA PRO A 6 17.57 -51.76 43.00
C PRO A 6 16.99 -50.43 42.43
N SER A 7 17.81 -49.35 42.44
CA SER A 7 17.76 -48.18 41.51
C SER A 7 16.52 -47.23 41.52
N PRO A 8 16.49 -46.08 40.78
CA PRO A 8 17.54 -45.37 40.05
C PRO A 8 17.65 -43.84 40.34
N VAL A 9 18.58 -43.18 39.65
CA VAL A 9 18.82 -41.71 39.65
C VAL A 9 17.67 -40.91 39.01
N ARG A 10 17.40 -39.68 39.52
CA ARG A 10 16.74 -38.61 38.75
C ARG A 10 17.53 -37.29 38.80
N ARG A 11 18.00 -36.82 37.64
CA ARG A 11 18.39 -35.41 37.43
C ARG A 11 17.12 -34.57 37.21
N GLY A 12 16.86 -33.58 38.07
CA GLY A 12 15.78 -32.61 37.87
C GLY A 12 16.30 -31.34 37.19
N VAL A 13 16.20 -31.25 35.86
CA VAL A 13 16.41 -29.99 35.14
C VAL A 13 15.08 -29.23 35.09
N MET A 14 15.02 -28.04 35.69
CA MET A 14 13.86 -27.15 35.57
C MET A 14 13.80 -26.56 34.15
N MET A 15 13.04 -27.20 33.26
CA MET A 15 12.57 -26.54 32.05
C MET A 15 11.34 -25.70 32.38
N ARG A 16 11.48 -24.36 32.32
CA ARG A 16 10.33 -23.47 32.23
C ARG A 16 9.68 -23.64 30.85
N PRO A 17 8.34 -23.65 30.72
CA PRO A 17 7.70 -23.64 29.42
C PRO A 17 8.01 -22.31 28.70
N PRO A 18 8.17 -22.32 27.36
CA PRO A 18 8.20 -21.08 26.59
C PRO A 18 6.83 -20.41 26.68
N ARG A 19 6.81 -19.08 26.83
CA ARG A 19 5.59 -18.30 26.62
C ARG A 19 5.32 -18.25 25.11
N LEU A 20 4.16 -18.73 24.67
CA LEU A 20 3.71 -18.47 23.31
C LEU A 20 3.46 -16.97 23.18
N THR A 21 3.96 -16.37 22.11
CA THR A 21 3.81 -14.94 21.80
C THR A 21 2.88 -14.77 20.60
N SER A 22 1.80 -14.02 20.78
CA SER A 22 0.72 -13.77 19.81
C SER A 22 1.14 -12.84 18.66
N LEU A 23 0.75 -13.16 17.42
CA LEU A 23 1.18 -12.54 16.15
C LEU A 23 0.03 -12.64 15.09
N VAL A 24 0.01 -12.02 13.90
CA VAL A 24 0.82 -10.98 13.22
C VAL A 24 -0.09 -10.21 12.21
N ALA A 25 0.29 -9.01 11.76
CA ALA A 25 -0.22 -8.21 10.60
C ALA A 25 0.18 -6.72 10.75
N VAL A 26 0.04 -5.79 9.78
CA VAL A 26 0.41 -5.75 8.33
C VAL A 26 0.24 -4.35 7.70
N SER A 27 1.00 -4.06 6.64
CA SER A 27 0.86 -2.95 5.66
C SER A 27 -0.56 -2.71 5.09
N LEU A 28 -1.12 -1.50 5.25
CA LEU A 28 -2.28 -1.02 4.47
C LEU A 28 -2.26 0.51 4.29
N CYS A 29 -1.51 1.03 3.31
CA CYS A 29 -1.44 2.46 2.96
C CYS A 29 -1.03 2.71 1.49
N ALA A 30 -1.79 2.20 0.51
CA ALA A 30 -1.66 2.57 -0.90
C ALA A 30 -3.03 2.62 -1.60
N LEU A 31 -3.44 3.82 -2.03
CA LEU A 31 -4.51 4.16 -3.00
C LEU A 31 -4.87 5.66 -2.92
N LEU A 32 -5.35 6.22 -4.05
CA LEU A 32 -6.40 7.27 -4.21
C LEU A 32 -6.09 8.58 -5.00
N VAL A 33 -6.70 8.66 -6.21
CA VAL A 33 -7.16 9.84 -7.00
C VAL A 33 -6.18 10.57 -7.94
N GLY A 34 -6.65 10.87 -9.18
CA GLY A 34 -6.15 11.95 -10.05
C GLY A 34 -6.73 12.03 -11.49
N ALA A 35 -6.16 12.94 -12.31
CA ALA A 35 -5.98 12.92 -13.79
C ALA A 35 -7.17 13.33 -14.78
N PRO A 36 -7.00 13.66 -16.11
CA PRO A 36 -6.54 14.96 -16.75
C PRO A 36 -7.17 15.56 -18.09
N SER A 37 -6.55 16.66 -18.61
CA SER A 37 -6.06 16.99 -19.99
C SER A 37 -6.92 17.27 -21.28
N ALA A 38 -6.24 17.99 -22.22
CA ALA A 38 -6.10 17.89 -23.71
C ALA A 38 -7.25 18.17 -24.73
N ARG A 39 -7.03 18.41 -26.06
CA ARG A 39 -6.00 19.16 -26.88
C ARG A 39 -6.33 19.08 -28.41
N ALA A 40 -6.13 20.15 -29.23
CA ALA A 40 -6.13 20.12 -30.72
C ALA A 40 -5.34 21.32 -31.37
N GLN A 41 -5.24 21.39 -32.71
CA GLN A 41 -4.29 22.24 -33.49
C GLN A 41 -4.89 23.42 -34.32
N GLN A 42 -4.03 24.21 -34.99
CA GLN A 42 -4.27 25.48 -35.73
C GLN A 42 -3.26 25.61 -36.92
N PRO A 43 -3.24 26.69 -37.77
CA PRO A 43 -4.03 27.95 -37.83
C PRO A 43 -4.86 28.02 -39.15
N ALA A 44 -5.00 29.03 -40.04
CA ALA A 44 -4.57 30.44 -40.28
C ALA A 44 -5.38 31.02 -41.50
N PRO A 45 -5.30 32.32 -41.90
CA PRO A 45 -5.18 33.57 -41.12
C PRO A 45 -6.14 34.73 -41.58
N ALA A 46 -6.36 35.71 -40.68
CA ALA A 46 -6.68 37.15 -40.92
C ALA A 46 -7.79 37.58 -41.93
N THR A 47 -8.70 38.49 -41.54
CA THR A 47 -8.39 39.94 -41.46
C THR A 47 -9.45 40.75 -40.66
N ALA A 48 -9.20 42.07 -40.52
CA ALA A 48 -10.00 43.10 -39.82
C ALA A 48 -9.95 43.07 -38.28
N ALA A 49 -9.39 44.12 -37.68
CA ALA A 49 -9.23 44.26 -36.23
C ALA A 49 -10.23 45.28 -35.64
N PRO A 50 -11.02 44.91 -34.61
CA PRO A 50 -11.80 45.84 -33.81
C PRO A 50 -11.02 46.34 -32.57
N LYS A 51 -11.56 47.40 -31.94
CA LYS A 51 -11.03 48.10 -30.76
C LYS A 51 -10.52 47.15 -29.66
N ALA A 52 -9.40 47.52 -29.04
CA ALA A 52 -8.83 46.79 -27.90
C ALA A 52 -9.84 46.69 -26.74
N ALA A 53 -10.33 45.48 -26.50
CA ALA A 53 -11.02 45.15 -25.26
C ALA A 53 -10.03 45.15 -24.09
N ALA A 54 -10.54 45.27 -22.86
CA ALA A 54 -9.76 44.88 -21.68
C ALA A 54 -9.26 43.43 -21.88
N PRO A 55 -8.03 43.08 -21.46
CA PRO A 55 -7.44 41.78 -21.71
C PRO A 55 -8.39 40.68 -21.23
N ALA A 56 -8.85 39.83 -22.17
CA ALA A 56 -9.77 38.76 -21.85
C ALA A 56 -9.10 37.84 -20.83
N LYS A 57 -9.72 37.68 -19.65
CA LYS A 57 -9.20 36.82 -18.59
C LYS A 57 -8.84 35.47 -19.18
N ALA A 58 -7.63 34.99 -18.88
CA ALA A 58 -7.13 33.74 -19.42
C ALA A 58 -8.16 32.62 -19.17
N PRO A 59 -8.44 31.76 -20.18
CA PRO A 59 -9.42 30.70 -20.01
C PRO A 59 -9.00 29.81 -18.85
N LEU A 60 -9.94 29.49 -17.96
CA LEU A 60 -9.71 28.57 -16.86
C LEU A 60 -9.90 27.12 -17.32
N SER A 61 -9.25 26.19 -16.64
CA SER A 61 -9.47 24.75 -16.79
C SER A 61 -10.89 24.35 -16.41
N ASP A 62 -11.37 23.25 -17.00
CA ASP A 62 -12.66 22.65 -16.69
C ASP A 62 -12.75 22.20 -15.22
N VAL A 63 -11.63 21.89 -14.58
CA VAL A 63 -11.58 21.53 -13.15
C VAL A 63 -12.05 22.68 -12.25
N VAL A 64 -11.83 23.93 -12.67
CA VAL A 64 -12.21 25.15 -11.95
C VAL A 64 -13.66 25.53 -12.27
N LYS A 65 -14.13 25.22 -13.48
CA LYS A 65 -15.53 25.43 -13.91
C LYS A 65 -16.48 24.40 -13.28
N ALA A 66 -15.98 23.21 -12.97
CA ALA A 66 -16.80 22.13 -12.45
C ALA A 66 -17.39 22.52 -11.09
N PRO A 67 -18.73 22.45 -10.91
CA PRO A 67 -19.36 22.82 -9.65
C PRO A 67 -18.81 22.02 -8.47
N ARG A 68 -18.57 22.69 -7.33
CA ARG A 68 -18.26 22.08 -6.03
C ARG A 68 -18.64 23.05 -4.89
N PRO A 69 -18.78 22.57 -3.63
CA PRO A 69 -18.87 23.43 -2.46
C PRO A 69 -17.63 24.34 -2.30
N LYS A 70 -17.74 25.39 -1.48
CA LYS A 70 -16.62 26.25 -1.08
C LYS A 70 -16.06 25.80 0.27
N GLY A 71 -14.74 25.87 0.45
CA GLY A 71 -14.07 25.46 1.70
C GLY A 71 -13.89 23.95 1.81
N GLY A 72 -13.74 23.28 0.68
CA GLY A 72 -13.55 21.83 0.59
C GLY A 72 -14.75 20.98 1.00
N GLU A 73 -14.48 19.69 1.13
CA GLU A 73 -15.44 18.65 1.49
C GLU A 73 -14.80 17.67 2.45
N TYR A 74 -15.53 17.29 3.50
CA TYR A 74 -15.13 16.29 4.48
C TYR A 74 -15.92 15.00 4.30
N PHE A 75 -15.25 13.87 4.56
CA PHE A 75 -15.85 12.55 4.51
C PHE A 75 -15.39 11.71 5.69
N GLY A 76 -16.26 10.90 6.27
CA GLY A 76 -15.84 9.79 7.11
C GLY A 76 -15.30 8.65 6.22
N LEU A 77 -14.17 8.07 6.60
CA LEU A 77 -13.60 6.89 5.93
C LEU A 77 -14.09 5.63 6.64
N TYR A 78 -14.75 4.75 5.90
CA TYR A 78 -15.36 3.52 6.41
C TYR A 78 -14.74 2.29 5.77
N LEU A 79 -14.43 1.28 6.58
CA LEU A 79 -14.05 -0.08 6.20
C LEU A 79 -15.06 -1.05 6.82
N MET A 80 -15.78 -1.83 6.00
CA MET A 80 -16.83 -2.76 6.46
C MET A 80 -17.86 -2.10 7.41
N ASP A 81 -18.36 -0.92 7.03
CA ASP A 81 -19.26 -0.06 7.84
C ASP A 81 -18.68 0.44 9.19
N LYS A 82 -17.41 0.15 9.50
CA LYS A 82 -16.70 0.71 10.66
C LYS A 82 -15.89 1.92 10.24
N LYS A 83 -16.00 3.01 11.01
CA LYS A 83 -15.27 4.25 10.70
C LYS A 83 -13.82 4.13 11.17
N VAL A 84 -12.87 4.23 10.23
CA VAL A 84 -11.44 4.04 10.45
C VAL A 84 -10.61 5.29 10.09
N GLY A 85 -11.26 6.41 9.78
CA GLY A 85 -10.58 7.63 9.38
C GLY A 85 -11.50 8.75 8.89
N TRP A 86 -10.89 9.75 8.29
CA TRP A 86 -11.57 10.79 7.51
C TRP A 86 -10.73 11.25 6.32
N LEU A 87 -11.40 11.79 5.31
CA LEU A 87 -10.83 12.41 4.13
C LEU A 87 -11.29 13.88 4.07
N PHE A 88 -10.41 14.77 3.60
CA PHE A 88 -10.72 16.13 3.20
C PHE A 88 -10.18 16.38 1.78
N THR A 89 -10.98 17.02 0.94
CA THR A 89 -10.59 17.42 -0.43
C THR A 89 -11.03 18.86 -0.70
N ASP A 90 -10.14 19.70 -1.25
CA ASP A 90 -10.50 21.06 -1.71
C ASP A 90 -9.74 21.46 -2.97
N LEU A 91 -10.32 22.37 -3.76
CA LEU A 91 -9.71 22.94 -4.95
C LEU A 91 -10.04 24.44 -5.05
N GLU A 92 -9.01 25.26 -4.80
CA GLU A 92 -9.08 26.71 -4.77
C GLU A 92 -8.43 27.34 -6.01
N LEU A 93 -9.06 28.39 -6.56
CA LEU A 93 -8.43 29.28 -7.54
C LEU A 93 -7.68 30.39 -6.79
N LEU A 94 -6.36 30.33 -6.80
CA LEU A 94 -5.49 31.28 -6.11
C LEU A 94 -5.42 32.65 -6.81
N PRO A 95 -5.26 33.75 -6.05
CA PRO A 95 -5.05 35.08 -6.63
C PRO A 95 -3.68 35.21 -7.32
N GLY A 96 -3.63 36.12 -8.29
CA GLY A 96 -2.45 36.49 -9.07
C GLY A 96 -2.64 36.28 -10.58
N GLU A 97 -1.75 36.86 -11.36
CA GLU A 97 -1.61 36.62 -12.80
C GLU A 97 -0.19 36.09 -13.08
N PRO A 98 0.00 34.98 -13.81
CA PRO A 98 -1.06 34.09 -14.30
C PRO A 98 -1.82 33.41 -13.15
N ALA A 99 -3.11 33.19 -13.35
CA ALA A 99 -3.96 32.49 -12.40
C ALA A 99 -3.46 31.06 -12.10
N ARG A 100 -3.59 30.61 -10.84
CA ARG A 100 -3.10 29.31 -10.35
C ARG A 100 -4.19 28.57 -9.59
N VAL A 101 -4.10 27.24 -9.55
CA VAL A 101 -4.99 26.38 -8.77
C VAL A 101 -4.20 25.74 -7.63
N LYS A 102 -4.78 25.67 -6.44
CA LYS A 102 -4.34 24.79 -5.35
C LYS A 102 -5.32 23.64 -5.21
N SER A 103 -4.82 22.40 -5.35
CA SER A 103 -5.51 21.20 -4.88
C SER A 103 -5.00 20.84 -3.48
N THR A 104 -5.90 20.38 -2.62
CA THR A 104 -5.59 19.93 -1.26
C THR A 104 -6.31 18.62 -0.99
N ASN A 105 -5.56 17.56 -0.72
CA ASN A 105 -6.09 16.29 -0.23
C ASN A 105 -5.51 16.01 1.16
N GLN A 106 -6.32 15.53 2.10
CA GLN A 106 -5.82 15.03 3.38
C GLN A 106 -6.59 13.78 3.80
N LEU A 107 -5.87 12.67 3.95
CA LEU A 107 -6.34 11.44 4.56
C LEU A 107 -5.84 11.40 6.01
N VAL A 108 -6.71 11.00 6.93
CA VAL A 108 -6.34 10.61 8.30
C VAL A 108 -6.92 9.25 8.57
N PHE A 109 -6.05 8.28 8.87
CA PHE A 109 -6.42 6.94 9.29
C PHE A 109 -6.16 6.78 10.79
N LYS A 110 -7.07 6.10 11.50
CA LYS A 110 -6.95 5.82 12.93
C LYS A 110 -7.66 4.52 13.29
N ALA A 111 -6.92 3.60 13.88
CA ALA A 111 -7.41 2.26 14.21
C ALA A 111 -6.77 1.72 15.50
N MET A 112 -7.33 0.63 16.03
CA MET A 112 -6.63 -0.24 16.96
C MET A 112 -5.87 -1.30 16.16
N VAL A 113 -4.60 -1.44 16.50
CA VAL A 113 -3.64 -2.40 15.94
C VAL A 113 -3.26 -3.30 17.11
N GLY A 114 -4.05 -4.36 17.31
CA GLY A 114 -4.03 -5.15 18.54
C GLY A 114 -4.41 -4.30 19.76
N THR A 115 -3.44 -3.97 20.61
CA THR A 115 -3.63 -3.20 21.86
C THR A 115 -3.16 -1.75 21.79
N ARG A 116 -2.62 -1.29 20.65
CA ARG A 116 -2.14 0.09 20.45
C ARG A 116 -3.08 0.84 19.50
N VAL A 117 -3.18 2.16 19.67
CA VAL A 117 -3.82 3.05 18.69
C VAL A 117 -2.77 3.39 17.62
N SER A 118 -3.05 3.04 16.37
CA SER A 118 -2.37 3.61 15.21
C SER A 118 -3.08 4.88 14.78
N GLU A 119 -2.30 5.90 14.38
CA GLU A 119 -2.82 7.12 13.76
C GLU A 119 -1.82 7.62 12.72
N ARG A 120 -2.29 7.79 11.48
CA ARG A 120 -1.52 8.25 10.33
C ARG A 120 -2.24 9.39 9.63
N THR A 121 -1.52 10.45 9.29
CA THR A 121 -2.01 11.57 8.48
C THR A 121 -1.15 11.70 7.22
N HIS A 122 -1.79 11.66 6.06
CA HIS A 122 -1.18 11.95 4.76
C HIS A 122 -1.88 13.17 4.16
N ARG A 123 -1.14 14.26 3.95
CA ARG A 123 -1.67 15.51 3.36
C ARG A 123 -0.86 15.91 2.14
N GLU A 124 -1.54 16.13 1.04
CA GLU A 124 -0.96 16.58 -0.23
C GLU A 124 -1.52 17.95 -0.59
N GLU A 125 -0.64 18.90 -0.89
CA GLU A 125 -1.00 20.17 -1.51
C GLU A 125 -0.28 20.28 -2.85
N ARG A 126 -1.01 20.41 -3.95
CA ARG A 126 -0.46 20.57 -5.32
C ARG A 126 -0.86 21.93 -5.89
N ILE A 127 0.08 22.64 -6.51
CA ILE A 127 -0.13 23.95 -7.14
C ILE A 127 0.05 23.82 -8.65
N TYR A 128 -0.88 24.35 -9.43
CA TYR A 128 -0.88 24.28 -10.90
C TYR A 128 -1.11 25.65 -11.55
N GLU A 129 -0.79 25.77 -12.84
CA GLU A 129 -1.33 26.83 -13.71
C GLU A 129 -2.84 26.62 -13.91
N ALA A 130 -3.67 27.65 -13.81
CA ALA A 130 -5.14 27.50 -13.85
C ALA A 130 -5.74 27.33 -15.25
N ALA A 131 -4.93 27.42 -16.32
CA ALA A 131 -5.38 27.31 -17.70
C ALA A 131 -5.66 25.85 -18.12
N PRO A 132 -6.49 25.57 -19.16
CA PRO A 132 -6.71 24.22 -19.67
C PRO A 132 -5.38 23.52 -20.02
N GLY A 133 -5.14 22.33 -19.44
CA GLY A 133 -3.87 21.64 -19.60
C GLY A 133 -2.66 22.34 -18.95
N GLY A 134 -2.90 23.25 -18.01
CA GLY A 134 -1.85 23.91 -17.20
C GLY A 134 -1.05 22.90 -16.39
N ARG A 135 0.25 23.13 -16.21
CA ARG A 135 1.17 22.16 -15.59
C ARG A 135 1.16 22.25 -14.05
N LEU A 136 1.57 21.15 -13.41
CA LEU A 136 2.03 21.16 -12.01
C LEU A 136 3.23 22.10 -11.86
N LEU A 137 3.17 22.99 -10.86
CA LEU A 137 4.20 24.00 -10.51
C LEU A 137 5.00 23.59 -9.28
N SER A 138 4.30 23.09 -8.25
CA SER A 138 4.91 22.57 -7.02
C SER A 138 3.96 21.63 -6.30
N PHE A 139 4.51 20.84 -5.38
CA PHE A 139 3.73 20.07 -4.43
C PHE A 139 4.38 20.04 -3.04
N THR A 140 3.58 19.76 -2.02
CA THR A 140 4.03 19.38 -0.69
C THR A 140 3.26 18.13 -0.27
N VAL A 141 3.96 17.04 -0.01
CA VAL A 141 3.40 15.82 0.60
C VAL A 141 3.91 15.73 2.02
N THR A 142 3.00 15.70 2.99
CA THR A 142 3.31 15.66 4.42
C THR A 142 2.72 14.39 5.03
N GLN A 143 3.58 13.53 5.54
CA GLN A 143 3.23 12.32 6.27
C GLN A 143 3.54 12.53 7.75
N LYS A 144 2.63 12.09 8.63
CA LYS A 144 2.77 12.16 10.08
C LYS A 144 2.12 10.98 10.78
N GLY A 145 2.65 10.63 11.95
CA GLY A 145 2.08 9.57 12.79
C GLY A 145 3.09 8.48 13.13
N ASP A 146 2.57 7.28 13.40
CA ASP A 146 3.38 6.13 13.85
C ASP A 146 4.48 5.69 12.85
N GLY A 147 4.23 5.73 11.54
CA GLY A 147 5.20 5.42 10.48
C GLY A 147 6.37 6.41 10.34
N GLY A 148 6.30 7.57 11.00
CA GLY A 148 7.35 8.57 11.09
C GLY A 148 7.13 9.86 10.27
N ASP A 149 7.23 11.01 10.92
CA ASP A 149 7.04 12.34 10.29
C ASP A 149 8.04 12.60 9.14
N GLN A 150 7.53 12.96 7.95
CA GLN A 150 8.32 13.53 6.86
C GLN A 150 7.53 14.50 5.98
N THR A 151 8.25 15.29 5.19
CA THR A 151 7.65 16.17 4.18
C THR A 151 8.49 16.17 2.90
N LEU A 152 7.87 15.87 1.76
CA LEU A 152 8.46 15.99 0.43
C LEU A 152 8.00 17.31 -0.19
N VAL A 153 8.94 18.20 -0.51
CA VAL A 153 8.67 19.49 -1.15
C VAL A 153 9.18 19.44 -2.59
N GLY A 154 8.25 19.42 -3.55
CA GLY A 154 8.53 19.32 -4.97
C GLY A 154 8.37 20.64 -5.71
N THR A 155 9.32 20.98 -6.59
CA THR A 155 9.24 22.11 -7.54
C THR A 155 9.35 21.57 -8.96
N ALA A 156 8.35 21.87 -9.80
CA ALA A 156 8.21 21.31 -11.14
C ALA A 156 8.44 22.36 -12.25
N THR A 157 9.30 22.02 -13.20
CA THR A 157 9.66 22.84 -14.36
C THR A 157 9.57 22.00 -15.65
N PRO A 158 9.63 22.61 -16.85
CA PRO A 158 9.64 21.85 -18.10
C PRO A 158 10.80 20.84 -18.20
N GLU A 159 11.89 21.06 -17.46
CA GLU A 159 13.12 20.26 -17.48
C GLU A 159 13.14 19.14 -16.43
N GLY A 160 12.12 19.02 -15.56
CA GLY A 160 12.03 17.97 -14.54
C GLY A 160 11.31 18.40 -13.26
N VAL A 161 11.36 17.55 -12.23
CA VAL A 161 10.93 17.91 -10.88
C VAL A 161 12.08 17.71 -9.90
N ARG A 162 12.37 18.75 -9.11
CA ARG A 162 13.30 18.70 -7.97
C ARG A 162 12.50 18.45 -6.70
N VAL A 163 12.91 17.48 -5.88
CA VAL A 163 12.22 17.16 -4.62
C VAL A 163 13.20 17.19 -3.46
N VAL A 164 12.82 17.87 -2.37
CA VAL A 164 13.56 17.89 -1.10
C VAL A 164 12.76 17.12 -0.05
N ARG A 165 13.36 16.07 0.52
CA ARG A 165 12.85 15.33 1.67
C ARG A 165 13.30 16.02 2.96
N LYS A 166 12.33 16.35 3.82
CA LYS A 166 12.53 16.98 5.14
C LYS A 166 12.08 16.00 6.22
N ARG A 167 12.87 15.84 7.27
CA ARG A 167 12.60 14.92 8.40
C ARG A 167 12.98 15.59 9.73
N PRO A 168 12.20 15.46 10.82
CA PRO A 168 12.56 16.03 12.12
C PRO A 168 13.97 15.60 12.58
N GLY A 169 14.79 16.54 13.02
CA GLY A 169 16.15 16.25 13.53
C GLY A 169 17.17 15.78 12.48
N ARG A 170 16.82 15.76 11.18
CA ARG A 170 17.75 15.46 10.07
C ARG A 170 17.98 16.72 9.21
N ALA A 171 19.03 16.70 8.40
CA ALA A 171 19.24 17.71 7.36
C ALA A 171 18.22 17.55 6.22
N ASP A 172 17.95 18.64 5.50
CA ASP A 172 17.24 18.61 4.22
C ASP A 172 17.99 17.73 3.21
N GLU A 173 17.27 16.85 2.51
CA GLU A 173 17.83 15.84 1.63
C GLU A 173 17.27 16.03 0.20
N GLU A 174 18.13 16.35 -0.76
CA GLU A 174 17.73 16.44 -2.17
C GLU A 174 17.67 15.04 -2.79
N LEU A 175 16.47 14.66 -3.23
CA LEU A 175 16.23 13.37 -3.88
C LEU A 175 16.68 13.39 -5.36
N PRO A 176 16.93 12.23 -5.99
CA PRO A 176 17.23 12.15 -7.41
C PRO A 176 16.22 12.92 -8.27
N LYS A 177 16.72 13.73 -9.22
CA LYS A 177 15.87 14.57 -10.07
C LYS A 177 14.93 13.70 -10.91
N LEU A 178 13.63 13.98 -10.79
CA LEU A 178 12.57 13.26 -11.51
C LEU A 178 12.39 13.82 -12.93
N PRO A 179 11.85 13.02 -13.88
CA PRO A 179 11.44 13.51 -15.19
C PRO A 179 10.36 14.60 -15.10
N PRO A 180 10.09 15.37 -16.17
CA PRO A 180 9.06 16.40 -16.17
C PRO A 180 7.68 15.81 -15.86
N ALA A 181 6.96 16.44 -14.92
CA ALA A 181 5.64 15.97 -14.51
C ALA A 181 4.69 15.87 -15.72
N LYS A 182 4.04 14.71 -15.88
CA LYS A 182 2.99 14.52 -16.90
C LYS A 182 1.62 15.07 -16.45
N GLU A 183 1.43 15.19 -15.13
CA GLU A 183 0.22 15.68 -14.46
C GLU A 183 -0.10 17.15 -14.83
N ARG A 184 -1.39 17.45 -15.07
CA ARG A 184 -1.94 18.77 -15.39
C ARG A 184 -2.95 19.24 -14.33
N VAL A 185 -3.59 20.38 -14.55
CA VAL A 185 -4.52 20.97 -13.57
C VAL A 185 -5.88 20.28 -13.55
N GLU A 186 -6.34 19.69 -14.66
CA GLU A 186 -7.55 18.86 -14.69
C GLU A 186 -7.48 17.69 -13.69
N ASP A 187 -6.26 17.31 -13.33
CA ASP A 187 -5.88 16.10 -12.64
C ASP A 187 -6.17 16.17 -11.14
N ALA A 188 -6.39 17.37 -10.62
CA ALA A 188 -6.85 17.59 -9.26
C ALA A 188 -8.26 17.02 -8.99
N ASP A 189 -9.10 16.83 -10.03
CA ASP A 189 -10.48 16.34 -9.87
C ASP A 189 -11.04 15.70 -11.16
N GLY A 190 -10.41 14.61 -11.59
CA GLY A 190 -10.79 13.88 -12.82
C GLY A 190 -12.25 13.46 -12.87
N ALA A 191 -12.83 13.08 -11.72
CA ALA A 191 -14.24 12.72 -11.60
C ALA A 191 -15.18 13.86 -11.99
N ARG A 192 -14.97 15.07 -11.46
CA ARG A 192 -15.79 16.23 -11.84
C ARG A 192 -15.51 16.72 -13.25
N VAL A 193 -14.27 16.63 -13.74
CA VAL A 193 -13.93 17.00 -15.13
C VAL A 193 -14.64 16.06 -16.12
N ALA A 194 -14.62 14.75 -15.89
CA ALA A 194 -15.32 13.76 -16.70
C ALA A 194 -16.84 13.99 -16.69
N LEU A 195 -17.44 14.22 -15.51
CA LEU A 195 -18.88 14.50 -15.38
C LEU A 195 -19.30 15.82 -16.04
N LEU A 196 -18.50 16.87 -15.96
CA LEU A 196 -18.77 18.16 -16.62
C LEU A 196 -18.70 18.01 -18.15
N ARG A 197 -17.68 17.30 -18.67
CA ARG A 197 -17.50 17.01 -20.09
C ARG A 197 -18.49 15.97 -20.63
N LYS A 198 -19.07 15.15 -19.75
CA LYS A 198 -19.86 13.94 -20.07
C LYS A 198 -19.08 12.94 -20.95
N ALA A 199 -17.78 12.84 -20.71
CA ALA A 199 -16.84 12.10 -21.56
C ALA A 199 -15.74 11.42 -20.74
N LYS A 200 -15.06 10.43 -21.32
CA LYS A 200 -13.86 9.81 -20.74
C LYS A 200 -12.70 10.82 -20.66
N VAL A 201 -11.84 10.64 -19.67
CA VAL A 201 -10.71 11.51 -19.29
C VAL A 201 -9.48 10.63 -19.06
N ASP A 202 -8.30 11.01 -19.58
CA ASP A 202 -7.10 10.15 -19.65
C ASP A 202 -5.77 10.88 -19.38
N GLY A 203 -4.87 10.23 -18.64
CA GLY A 203 -3.46 10.60 -18.48
C GLY A 203 -2.99 10.41 -17.03
N PHE A 204 -2.32 11.36 -16.34
CA PHE A 204 -1.26 10.98 -15.39
C PHE A 204 -1.29 11.63 -14.00
N THR A 205 -1.03 10.85 -12.94
CA THR A 205 -0.83 11.33 -11.57
C THR A 205 0.62 11.13 -11.12
N LEU A 206 1.23 12.12 -10.44
CA LEU A 206 2.47 11.94 -9.69
C LEU A 206 2.13 11.48 -8.26
N ASP A 207 2.50 10.24 -7.94
CA ASP A 207 2.22 9.61 -6.65
C ASP A 207 3.09 10.21 -5.52
N GLY A 208 2.48 10.53 -4.38
CA GLY A 208 3.15 11.18 -3.26
C GLY A 208 3.94 10.23 -2.34
N MET A 209 3.74 8.92 -2.46
CA MET A 209 4.40 7.89 -1.65
C MET A 209 5.71 7.41 -2.31
N ASP A 210 5.69 7.19 -3.63
CA ASP A 210 6.81 6.60 -4.39
C ASP A 210 7.47 7.54 -5.42
N LEU A 211 6.87 8.71 -5.69
CA LEU A 211 7.31 9.71 -6.67
C LEU A 211 7.37 9.21 -8.13
N ARG A 212 6.72 8.09 -8.45
CA ARG A 212 6.52 7.60 -9.83
C ARG A 212 5.26 8.22 -10.43
N THR A 213 5.15 8.15 -11.77
CA THR A 213 4.04 8.75 -12.52
C THR A 213 3.23 7.68 -13.23
N TYR A 214 1.97 7.54 -12.84
CA TYR A 214 1.06 6.48 -13.29
C TYR A 214 -0.03 7.05 -14.20
N GLY A 215 -0.38 6.30 -15.25
CA GLY A 215 -1.57 6.56 -16.03
C GLY A 215 -2.84 6.20 -15.25
N VAL A 216 -3.91 6.95 -15.49
CA VAL A 216 -5.27 6.66 -15.04
C VAL A 216 -6.27 7.03 -16.14
N THR A 217 -7.42 6.35 -16.12
CA THR A 217 -8.58 6.65 -16.95
C THR A 217 -9.79 6.90 -16.06
N THR A 218 -10.46 8.04 -16.22
CA THR A 218 -11.76 8.31 -15.60
C THR A 218 -12.88 8.18 -16.62
N THR A 219 -13.85 7.31 -16.36
CA THR A 219 -14.99 7.02 -17.24
C THR A 219 -16.30 7.45 -16.60
N VAL A 220 -17.17 8.12 -17.36
CA VAL A 220 -18.53 8.47 -16.90
C VAL A 220 -19.45 7.26 -17.02
N GLU A 221 -20.20 6.98 -15.95
CA GLU A 221 -21.18 5.90 -15.89
C GLU A 221 -22.63 6.44 -15.92
N PRO A 222 -23.63 5.57 -16.18
CA PRO A 222 -25.04 5.93 -16.06
C PRO A 222 -25.39 6.51 -14.67
N PRO A 223 -26.17 7.60 -14.60
CA PRO A 223 -26.46 8.27 -13.34
C PRO A 223 -27.40 7.44 -12.45
N GLU A 224 -26.98 7.23 -11.21
CA GLU A 224 -27.66 6.36 -10.23
C GLU A 224 -28.65 7.15 -9.35
N GLN A 225 -29.62 6.47 -8.74
CA GLN A 225 -30.42 7.03 -7.63
C GLN A 225 -30.05 6.32 -6.33
N ARG A 226 -29.38 7.02 -5.41
CA ARG A 226 -29.09 6.52 -4.05
C ARG A 226 -29.88 7.31 -3.01
N VAL A 227 -30.12 6.69 -1.85
CA VAL A 227 -30.57 7.40 -0.66
C VAL A 227 -29.33 7.95 0.04
N VAL A 228 -29.25 9.27 0.16
CA VAL A 228 -28.18 9.99 0.87
C VAL A 228 -28.84 10.72 2.04
N ASN A 229 -28.44 10.41 3.27
CA ASN A 229 -28.99 11.01 4.50
C ASN A 229 -30.53 10.99 4.56
N GLY A 230 -31.14 9.88 4.13
CA GLY A 230 -32.60 9.68 4.09
C GLY A 230 -33.31 10.23 2.84
N VAL A 231 -32.64 11.02 1.99
CA VAL A 231 -33.22 11.64 0.79
C VAL A 231 -32.79 10.89 -0.47
N LYS A 232 -33.73 10.60 -1.39
CA LYS A 232 -33.38 10.05 -2.72
C LYS A 232 -32.77 11.14 -3.59
N VAL A 233 -31.53 10.95 -4.04
CA VAL A 233 -30.79 11.89 -4.89
C VAL A 233 -30.35 11.19 -6.17
N LYS A 234 -30.53 11.86 -7.33
CA LYS A 234 -29.94 11.41 -8.60
C LYS A 234 -28.51 11.93 -8.70
N LEU A 235 -27.56 11.01 -8.82
CA LEU A 235 -26.12 11.27 -8.75
C LEU A 235 -25.49 11.01 -10.13
N GLY A 236 -24.59 11.90 -10.55
CA GLY A 236 -23.61 11.57 -11.58
C GLY A 236 -22.58 10.61 -11.00
N LYS A 237 -22.17 9.63 -11.80
CA LYS A 237 -21.23 8.57 -11.41
C LYS A 237 -20.02 8.60 -12.35
N ALA A 238 -18.82 8.60 -11.80
CA ALA A 238 -17.59 8.50 -12.57
C ALA A 238 -16.58 7.59 -11.87
N SER A 239 -15.92 6.74 -12.66
CA SER A 239 -15.05 5.66 -12.16
C SER A 239 -13.65 5.84 -12.72
N THR A 240 -12.68 6.04 -11.83
CA THR A 240 -11.26 6.25 -12.12
C THR A 240 -10.48 4.96 -11.88
N LEU A 241 -9.76 4.48 -12.89
CA LEU A 241 -8.89 3.31 -12.84
C LEU A 241 -7.44 3.73 -13.02
N SER A 242 -6.54 3.32 -12.11
CA SER A 242 -5.09 3.61 -12.15
C SER A 242 -4.27 2.42 -12.64
N GLU A 243 -3.21 2.69 -13.40
CA GLU A 243 -2.19 1.70 -13.81
C GLU A 243 -1.47 1.04 -12.63
N LYS A 244 -1.32 1.76 -11.51
CA LYS A 244 -0.77 1.23 -10.25
C LYS A 244 -1.79 0.29 -9.60
N GLU A 245 -2.91 0.88 -9.20
CA GLU A 245 -3.80 0.30 -8.18
C GLU A 245 -4.90 -0.62 -8.73
N LYS A 246 -5.19 -0.56 -10.04
CA LYS A 246 -6.07 -1.46 -10.83
C LYS A 246 -7.49 -1.75 -10.29
N VAL A 247 -7.91 -1.10 -9.20
CA VAL A 247 -9.26 -1.04 -8.65
C VAL A 247 -9.95 0.24 -9.13
N PRO A 248 -11.22 0.19 -9.59
CA PRO A 248 -11.98 1.39 -9.91
C PRO A 248 -12.38 2.15 -8.64
N VAL A 249 -11.92 3.39 -8.53
CA VAL A 249 -12.37 4.39 -7.55
C VAL A 249 -13.60 5.09 -8.12
N THR A 250 -14.76 4.90 -7.50
CA THR A 250 -16.05 5.38 -8.05
C THR A 250 -16.59 6.56 -7.26
N ALA A 251 -16.58 7.75 -7.84
CA ALA A 251 -17.12 8.97 -7.24
C ALA A 251 -18.58 9.22 -7.62
N PHE A 252 -19.39 9.61 -6.63
CA PHE A 252 -20.80 9.97 -6.78
C PHE A 252 -21.01 11.44 -6.44
N VAL A 253 -21.54 12.20 -7.41
CA VAL A 253 -21.62 13.66 -7.34
C VAL A 253 -23.04 14.14 -7.64
N THR A 254 -23.56 15.08 -6.85
CA THR A 254 -24.88 15.68 -7.09
C THR A 254 -24.87 16.58 -8.33
N GLN A 255 -26.05 16.96 -8.83
CA GLN A 255 -26.17 17.97 -9.90
C GLN A 255 -25.64 19.36 -9.51
N ARG A 256 -25.42 19.62 -8.21
CA ARG A 256 -24.79 20.84 -7.70
C ARG A 256 -23.26 20.72 -7.55
N GLY A 257 -22.69 19.56 -7.86
CA GLY A 257 -21.25 19.31 -7.78
C GLY A 257 -20.73 18.89 -6.41
N GLU A 258 -21.59 18.75 -5.40
CA GLU A 258 -21.22 18.15 -4.12
C GLU A 258 -20.93 16.65 -4.30
N MET A 259 -19.76 16.19 -3.85
CA MET A 259 -19.43 14.76 -3.83
C MET A 259 -19.99 14.15 -2.54
N VAL A 260 -20.80 13.10 -2.67
CA VAL A 260 -21.56 12.52 -1.53
C VAL A 260 -21.01 11.19 -1.05
N LEU A 261 -20.32 10.47 -1.93
CA LEU A 261 -19.76 9.15 -1.69
C LEU A 261 -18.61 8.91 -2.66
N VAL A 262 -17.58 8.21 -2.21
CA VAL A 262 -16.59 7.56 -3.07
C VAL A 262 -16.46 6.10 -2.65
N ASP A 263 -16.71 5.17 -3.57
CA ASP A 263 -16.52 3.73 -3.36
C ASP A 263 -15.10 3.34 -3.79
N PHE A 264 -14.33 2.72 -2.89
CA PHE A 264 -12.95 2.28 -3.10
C PHE A 264 -12.92 0.76 -3.22
N GLY A 265 -13.39 0.26 -4.36
CA GLY A 265 -13.77 -1.15 -4.48
C GLY A 265 -15.07 -1.44 -3.71
N GLN A 266 -15.16 -2.59 -3.03
CA GLN A 266 -16.41 -3.09 -2.42
C GLN A 266 -16.49 -2.91 -0.89
N THR A 267 -15.37 -2.67 -0.21
CA THR A 267 -15.26 -2.80 1.26
C THR A 267 -14.89 -1.50 1.98
N MET A 268 -14.31 -0.53 1.26
CA MET A 268 -13.92 0.78 1.80
C MET A 268 -14.64 1.92 1.06
N GLN A 269 -15.07 2.95 1.81
CA GLN A 269 -15.85 4.08 1.29
C GLN A 269 -15.50 5.40 2.00
N ALA A 270 -15.47 6.51 1.26
CA ALA A 270 -15.53 7.85 1.83
C ALA A 270 -16.97 8.39 1.76
N ARG A 271 -17.61 8.60 2.92
CA ARG A 271 -19.01 9.04 3.04
C ARG A 271 -19.07 10.51 3.46
N LYS A 272 -19.79 11.36 2.72
CA LYS A 272 -19.83 12.82 2.94
C LYS A 272 -20.43 13.18 4.30
N GLU A 273 -19.66 13.98 5.06
CA GLU A 273 -19.98 14.37 6.43
C GLU A 273 -19.67 15.86 6.67
N THR A 274 -20.10 16.40 7.81
CA THR A 274 -19.61 17.71 8.30
C THR A 274 -18.24 17.53 8.95
N GLU A 275 -17.41 18.58 9.01
CA GLU A 275 -16.07 18.52 9.64
C GLU A 275 -16.08 17.90 11.05
N ALA A 276 -17.06 18.27 11.86
CA ALA A 276 -17.21 17.80 13.25
C ALA A 276 -17.63 16.32 13.34
N VAL A 277 -18.39 15.80 12.37
CA VAL A 277 -18.74 14.38 12.32
C VAL A 277 -17.59 13.59 11.69
N ALA A 278 -17.00 14.09 10.60
CA ALA A 278 -15.84 13.51 9.91
C ALA A 278 -14.68 13.23 10.88
N ARG A 279 -14.28 14.22 11.67
CA ARG A 279 -13.20 14.05 12.66
C ARG A 279 -13.56 13.26 13.92
N ARG A 280 -14.83 12.88 14.10
CA ARG A 280 -15.23 11.93 15.16
C ARG A 280 -14.92 10.51 14.68
N LEU A 281 -14.04 9.84 15.40
CA LEU A 281 -13.48 8.53 15.07
C LEU A 281 -13.82 7.53 16.17
N ASP A 282 -14.29 6.35 15.77
CA ASP A 282 -14.44 5.20 16.66
C ASP A 282 -13.13 4.38 16.63
N LEU A 283 -12.76 3.75 17.75
CA LEU A 283 -11.61 2.85 17.79
C LEU A 283 -12.02 1.44 17.35
N VAL A 284 -11.48 0.99 16.22
CA VAL A 284 -11.83 -0.28 15.56
C VAL A 284 -10.59 -1.16 15.53
N GLU A 285 -10.67 -2.39 16.05
CA GLU A 285 -9.60 -3.39 15.91
C GLU A 285 -9.72 -4.04 14.53
N VAL A 286 -8.72 -3.82 13.67
CA VAL A 286 -8.84 -4.12 12.23
C VAL A 286 -8.43 -5.56 11.90
N PHE A 287 -7.55 -6.21 12.67
CA PHE A 287 -7.09 -7.56 12.32
C PHE A 287 -8.12 -8.63 12.66
N GLY A 288 -8.75 -8.56 13.83
CA GLY A 288 -9.88 -9.40 14.21
C GLY A 288 -11.12 -9.20 13.32
N LEU A 289 -11.27 -8.00 12.73
CA LEU A 289 -12.33 -7.66 11.77
C LEU A 289 -12.06 -8.23 10.36
N THR A 290 -10.80 -8.33 9.94
CA THR A 290 -10.41 -8.65 8.55
C THR A 290 -9.83 -10.07 8.35
N ARG A 291 -9.61 -10.84 9.42
CA ARG A 291 -9.13 -12.23 9.36
C ARG A 291 -10.11 -13.18 8.64
N VAL A 292 -9.57 -14.20 7.97
CA VAL A 292 -10.37 -15.25 7.31
C VAL A 292 -10.38 -16.51 8.17
N VAL A 293 -11.49 -16.75 8.89
CA VAL A 293 -11.66 -17.94 9.75
C VAL A 293 -11.65 -19.25 8.94
N LEU A 294 -11.01 -20.29 9.48
CA LEU A 294 -10.95 -21.63 8.92
C LEU A 294 -11.97 -22.58 9.58
N PRO A 295 -12.47 -23.59 8.85
CA PRO A 295 -13.39 -24.60 9.40
C PRO A 295 -12.68 -25.64 10.29
N ARG A 296 -11.35 -25.83 10.12
CA ARG A 296 -10.51 -26.70 10.95
C ARG A 296 -9.05 -26.23 10.94
N GLN A 297 -8.26 -26.72 11.90
CA GLN A 297 -6.81 -26.47 11.92
C GLN A 297 -6.12 -27.10 10.69
N LEU A 298 -5.01 -26.49 10.25
CA LEU A 298 -4.16 -27.07 9.21
C LEU A 298 -3.38 -28.28 9.73
N PRO A 299 -3.08 -29.29 8.88
CA PRO A 299 -2.23 -30.42 9.24
C PRO A 299 -0.77 -29.99 9.47
N ASP A 300 -0.01 -30.79 10.24
CA ASP A 300 1.42 -30.55 10.52
C ASP A 300 2.28 -30.44 9.25
N SER A 301 1.87 -31.07 8.14
CA SER A 301 2.52 -30.93 6.83
C SER A 301 2.56 -29.50 6.31
N ALA A 302 1.67 -28.62 6.78
CA ALA A 302 1.66 -27.20 6.42
C ALA A 302 2.85 -26.43 7.04
N ARG A 303 3.43 -26.93 8.14
CA ARG A 303 4.59 -26.34 8.83
C ARG A 303 5.91 -27.06 8.54
N ALA A 304 5.88 -28.12 7.73
CA ALA A 304 7.07 -28.85 7.30
C ALA A 304 7.79 -28.13 6.15
N VAL A 305 9.09 -28.39 6.00
CA VAL A 305 9.90 -27.99 4.85
C VAL A 305 10.78 -29.18 4.43
N PRO A 306 10.52 -29.84 3.28
CA PRO A 306 9.40 -29.60 2.38
C PRO A 306 8.04 -29.91 3.04
N GLY A 307 6.99 -29.22 2.60
CA GLY A 307 5.64 -29.35 3.15
C GLY A 307 4.58 -28.74 2.24
N SER A 308 3.32 -29.09 2.48
CA SER A 308 2.18 -28.60 1.71
C SER A 308 0.87 -28.74 2.45
N VAL A 309 -0.14 -28.00 1.98
CA VAL A 309 -1.53 -28.04 2.44
C VAL A 309 -2.45 -27.64 1.29
N THR A 310 -3.69 -28.12 1.28
CA THR A 310 -4.70 -27.68 0.31
C THR A 310 -5.92 -27.08 1.01
N LEU A 311 -6.36 -25.92 0.53
CA LEU A 311 -7.55 -25.20 0.98
C LEU A 311 -8.61 -25.23 -0.12
N VAL A 312 -9.89 -25.15 0.24
CA VAL A 312 -10.96 -24.84 -0.72
C VAL A 312 -11.58 -23.52 -0.36
N VAL A 313 -11.34 -22.49 -1.18
CA VAL A 313 -11.76 -21.11 -0.90
C VAL A 313 -12.93 -20.68 -1.78
N GLN A 314 -13.72 -19.74 -1.27
CA GLN A 314 -14.74 -19.01 -2.02
C GLN A 314 -14.36 -17.51 -2.03
N GLY A 315 -14.79 -16.78 -3.06
CA GLY A 315 -14.62 -15.32 -3.11
C GLY A 315 -13.20 -14.84 -3.40
N LEU A 316 -12.33 -15.69 -3.94
CA LEU A 316 -11.00 -15.32 -4.45
C LEU A 316 -11.10 -14.85 -5.92
N PRO A 317 -10.91 -13.56 -6.24
CA PRO A 317 -10.90 -13.06 -7.63
C PRO A 317 -9.82 -13.71 -8.50
N GLU A 318 -10.04 -13.76 -9.81
CA GLU A 318 -9.15 -14.44 -10.75
C GLU A 318 -7.74 -13.86 -10.80
N LYS A 319 -7.59 -12.53 -10.66
CA LYS A 319 -6.29 -11.84 -10.64
C LYS A 319 -5.33 -12.30 -9.53
N PHE A 320 -5.84 -12.97 -8.50
CA PHE A 320 -5.04 -13.51 -7.39
C PHE A 320 -4.70 -15.00 -7.54
N ARG A 321 -5.05 -15.63 -8.66
CA ARG A 321 -4.89 -17.08 -8.90
C ARG A 321 -3.61 -17.42 -9.69
N GLU A 322 -2.53 -16.68 -9.44
CA GLU A 322 -1.29 -16.80 -10.21
C GLU A 322 -0.53 -18.12 -9.91
N GLN A 323 -0.31 -18.92 -10.95
CA GLN A 323 0.21 -20.29 -10.86
C GLN A 323 1.74 -20.37 -10.67
N ASN A 324 2.26 -19.92 -9.53
CA ASN A 324 3.71 -19.88 -9.27
C ASN A 324 4.25 -21.16 -8.58
N TYR A 325 5.48 -21.13 -8.05
CA TYR A 325 6.13 -22.30 -7.42
C TYR A 325 5.63 -22.60 -5.99
N ARG A 326 4.99 -21.61 -5.34
CA ARG A 326 4.42 -21.70 -3.99
C ARG A 326 2.95 -22.10 -4.00
N GLN A 327 2.21 -21.66 -5.02
CA GLN A 327 0.75 -21.70 -5.04
C GLN A 327 0.23 -22.29 -6.36
N LYS A 328 -0.68 -23.27 -6.26
CA LYS A 328 -1.41 -23.82 -7.41
C LYS A 328 -2.91 -23.72 -7.21
N TYR A 329 -3.61 -23.33 -8.27
CA TYR A 329 -5.05 -23.04 -8.25
C TYR A 329 -5.82 -23.95 -9.20
N LYS A 330 -7.02 -24.39 -8.78
CA LYS A 330 -7.92 -25.21 -9.60
C LYS A 330 -9.36 -24.81 -9.32
N ALA A 331 -10.06 -24.31 -10.33
CA ALA A 331 -11.46 -23.91 -10.22
C ALA A 331 -12.37 -25.13 -9.97
N LEU A 332 -13.42 -24.93 -9.18
CA LEU A 332 -14.46 -25.93 -8.90
C LEU A 332 -15.82 -25.47 -9.49
N PRO A 333 -16.76 -26.40 -9.79
CA PRO A 333 -17.98 -26.09 -10.55
C PRO A 333 -18.94 -25.08 -9.88
N ASP A 334 -18.81 -24.83 -8.59
CA ASP A 334 -19.63 -23.93 -7.78
C ASP A 334 -18.97 -22.55 -7.54
N GLY A 335 -17.92 -22.23 -8.30
CA GLY A 335 -17.17 -20.97 -8.19
C GLY A 335 -16.16 -20.93 -7.04
N ARG A 336 -16.02 -22.02 -6.27
CA ARG A 336 -14.89 -22.20 -5.34
C ARG A 336 -13.59 -22.49 -6.09
N VAL A 337 -12.49 -22.39 -5.37
CA VAL A 337 -11.13 -22.65 -5.88
C VAL A 337 -10.41 -23.57 -4.89
N GLU A 338 -9.90 -24.68 -5.39
CA GLU A 338 -8.94 -25.52 -4.69
C GLU A 338 -7.55 -24.87 -4.81
N VAL A 339 -6.91 -24.60 -3.68
CA VAL A 339 -5.62 -23.88 -3.59
C VAL A 339 -4.63 -24.76 -2.85
N THR A 340 -3.57 -25.20 -3.52
CA THR A 340 -2.48 -25.95 -2.89
C THR A 340 -1.30 -25.02 -2.63
N LEU A 341 -0.95 -24.84 -1.36
CA LEU A 341 0.20 -24.09 -0.88
C LEU A 341 1.35 -25.05 -0.61
N SER A 342 2.57 -24.68 -1.01
CA SER A 342 3.77 -25.53 -0.97
C SER A 342 4.99 -24.79 -0.43
N ALA A 343 5.82 -25.47 0.36
CA ALA A 343 7.12 -25.00 0.83
C ALA A 343 8.21 -26.02 0.53
N ALA A 344 9.36 -25.53 0.06
CA ALA A 344 10.57 -26.31 -0.16
C ALA A 344 11.79 -25.38 -0.05
N ALA A 345 12.92 -25.91 0.42
CA ALA A 345 14.18 -25.18 0.31
C ALA A 345 14.68 -25.19 -1.14
N PRO A 346 15.33 -24.11 -1.61
CA PRO A 346 15.91 -24.08 -2.95
C PRO A 346 16.96 -25.17 -3.14
N ALA A 347 16.89 -25.83 -4.28
CA ALA A 347 17.85 -26.83 -4.73
C ALA A 347 19.09 -26.16 -5.34
N VAL A 348 18.94 -24.96 -5.90
CA VAL A 348 19.99 -24.19 -6.55
C VAL A 348 20.76 -23.35 -5.52
N ARG A 349 22.09 -23.37 -5.62
CA ARG A 349 22.99 -22.42 -4.90
C ARG A 349 23.76 -21.60 -5.92
N LYS A 350 23.59 -20.28 -5.90
CA LYS A 350 24.43 -19.33 -6.67
C LYS A 350 25.23 -18.43 -5.72
N PRO A 351 26.42 -17.97 -6.14
CA PRO A 351 27.14 -16.92 -5.42
C PRO A 351 26.44 -15.56 -5.60
N ARG A 352 26.57 -14.67 -4.62
CA ARG A 352 26.21 -13.24 -4.74
C ARG A 352 27.40 -12.40 -5.25
N PRO A 353 27.18 -11.24 -5.89
CA PRO A 353 25.88 -10.67 -6.28
C PRO A 353 25.22 -11.46 -7.42
N LEU A 354 23.90 -11.38 -7.53
CA LEU A 354 23.13 -12.01 -8.61
C LEU A 354 22.51 -10.93 -9.49
N THR A 355 22.39 -11.24 -10.78
CA THR A 355 21.47 -10.51 -11.66
C THR A 355 20.03 -10.80 -11.24
N ASP A 356 19.22 -9.76 -11.16
CA ASP A 356 17.77 -9.86 -10.99
C ASP A 356 17.13 -10.47 -12.26
N PRO A 357 16.37 -11.58 -12.18
CA PRO A 357 15.68 -12.14 -13.34
C PRO A 357 14.68 -11.16 -13.97
N ASP A 358 14.09 -10.27 -13.16
CA ASP A 358 12.95 -9.45 -13.55
C ASP A 358 13.36 -8.01 -13.94
N GLY A 359 14.65 -7.79 -14.24
CA GLY A 359 15.15 -6.60 -14.94
C GLY A 359 15.86 -5.56 -14.08
N GLY A 360 15.90 -5.70 -12.75
CA GLY A 360 16.70 -4.88 -11.83
C GLY A 360 15.91 -4.19 -10.72
N GLU A 361 14.58 -4.18 -10.79
CA GLU A 361 13.71 -3.55 -9.77
C GLU A 361 13.86 -4.21 -8.39
N ASN A 362 14.12 -5.51 -8.33
CA ASN A 362 14.34 -6.24 -7.08
C ASN A 362 15.73 -5.98 -6.47
N LEU A 363 16.56 -5.16 -7.11
CA LEU A 363 17.81 -4.59 -6.58
C LEU A 363 17.72 -3.08 -6.34
N GLU A 364 16.65 -2.41 -6.77
CA GLU A 364 16.50 -0.95 -6.69
C GLU A 364 16.38 -0.46 -5.23
N SER A 365 16.99 0.69 -4.95
CA SER A 365 16.84 1.41 -3.68
C SER A 365 15.71 2.44 -3.79
N THR A 366 14.52 2.10 -3.30
CA THR A 366 13.37 3.01 -3.26
C THR A 366 13.41 3.96 -2.05
N LEU A 367 12.46 4.91 -1.96
CA LEU A 367 12.32 5.86 -0.85
C LEU A 367 12.10 5.20 0.53
N VAL A 368 11.58 3.97 0.53
CA VAL A 368 11.27 3.19 1.75
C VAL A 368 12.31 2.09 1.99
N VAL A 369 12.79 1.42 0.95
CA VAL A 369 13.76 0.31 1.07
C VAL A 369 15.17 0.82 1.37
N GLU A 370 15.57 1.98 0.83
CA GLU A 370 16.82 2.69 1.18
C GLU A 370 18.10 1.82 1.19
N SER A 371 18.16 0.77 0.35
CA SER A 371 19.26 -0.21 0.33
C SER A 371 20.63 0.40 0.03
N ASN A 372 20.67 1.57 -0.62
CA ASN A 372 21.90 2.33 -0.85
C ASN A 372 22.40 3.13 0.37
N ALA A 373 21.60 3.27 1.43
CA ALA A 373 21.97 4.07 2.61
C ALA A 373 23.20 3.48 3.33
N PRO A 374 24.20 4.30 3.74
CA PRO A 374 25.44 3.81 4.34
C PRO A 374 25.22 2.87 5.55
N ALA A 375 24.27 3.20 6.43
CA ALA A 375 23.96 2.38 7.60
C ALA A 375 23.43 0.97 7.24
N ILE A 376 22.61 0.86 6.18
CA ILE A 376 22.10 -0.41 5.67
C ILE A 376 23.24 -1.22 5.02
N ARG A 377 24.08 -0.57 4.21
CA ARG A 377 25.20 -1.21 3.51
C ARG A 377 26.27 -1.74 4.47
N GLU A 378 26.70 -0.95 5.45
CA GLU A 378 27.68 -1.42 6.45
C GLU A 378 27.12 -2.49 7.38
N LEU A 379 25.83 -2.43 7.73
CA LEU A 379 25.19 -3.52 8.46
C LEU A 379 25.09 -4.81 7.64
N SER A 380 24.67 -4.72 6.37
CA SER A 380 24.56 -5.89 5.47
C SER A 380 25.90 -6.61 5.34
N LYS A 381 26.99 -5.87 5.07
CA LYS A 381 28.37 -6.39 5.12
C LYS A 381 28.68 -7.09 6.44
N LYS A 382 28.37 -6.46 7.57
CA LYS A 382 28.66 -6.99 8.92
C LYS A 382 27.86 -8.26 9.26
N ILE A 383 26.63 -8.39 8.78
CA ILE A 383 25.79 -9.58 8.98
C ILE A 383 26.32 -10.76 8.16
N ILE A 384 26.68 -10.52 6.90
CA ILE A 384 26.99 -11.57 5.93
C ILE A 384 28.46 -11.99 6.01
N GLY A 385 29.39 -11.03 6.14
CA GLY A 385 30.82 -11.28 6.03
C GLY A 385 31.20 -11.85 4.66
N ASP A 386 32.20 -12.73 4.65
CA ASP A 386 32.74 -13.36 3.44
C ASP A 386 31.89 -14.54 2.91
N GLU A 387 30.64 -14.69 3.39
CA GLU A 387 29.72 -15.70 2.86
C GLU A 387 29.26 -15.31 1.45
N GLN A 388 29.43 -16.23 0.51
CA GLN A 388 29.13 -16.01 -0.90
C GLN A 388 27.86 -16.74 -1.36
N ASP A 389 27.46 -17.84 -0.73
CA ASP A 389 26.20 -18.54 -1.05
C ASP A 389 25.03 -17.60 -0.74
N ALA A 390 24.26 -17.24 -1.79
CA ALA A 390 23.19 -16.26 -1.71
C ALA A 390 22.09 -16.65 -0.71
N TYR A 391 21.78 -17.94 -0.61
CA TYR A 391 20.77 -18.43 0.31
C TYR A 391 21.30 -18.44 1.75
N ARG A 392 22.56 -18.81 1.99
CA ARG A 392 23.18 -18.67 3.33
C ARG A 392 23.27 -17.22 3.77
N ALA A 393 23.59 -16.30 2.86
CA ALA A 393 23.57 -14.87 3.11
C ALA A 393 22.14 -14.39 3.49
N ALA A 394 21.11 -14.86 2.77
CA ALA A 394 19.72 -14.56 3.10
C ALA A 394 19.29 -15.14 4.46
N GLN A 395 19.68 -16.38 4.78
CA GLN A 395 19.47 -17.00 6.10
C GLN A 395 20.14 -16.21 7.23
N LYS A 396 21.35 -15.66 7.00
CA LYS A 396 22.04 -14.78 7.96
C LYS A 396 21.26 -13.48 8.19
N VAL A 397 20.75 -12.84 7.13
CA VAL A 397 19.90 -11.64 7.26
C VAL A 397 18.61 -11.97 8.00
N ASN A 398 17.86 -12.98 7.55
CA ASN A 398 16.61 -13.44 8.17
C ASN A 398 16.75 -13.65 9.68
N ALA A 399 17.76 -14.44 10.08
CA ALA A 399 18.00 -14.78 11.47
C ALA A 399 18.62 -13.62 12.28
N TRP A 400 19.31 -12.66 11.63
CA TRP A 400 19.74 -11.44 12.30
C TRP A 400 18.55 -10.52 12.59
N VAL A 401 17.68 -10.27 11.60
CA VAL A 401 16.50 -9.39 11.77
C VAL A 401 15.61 -9.92 12.90
N TYR A 402 15.24 -11.21 12.86
CA TYR A 402 14.46 -11.87 13.93
C TYR A 402 15.00 -11.66 15.34
N ARG A 403 16.34 -11.64 15.51
CA ARG A 403 17.01 -11.51 16.81
C ARG A 403 17.25 -10.07 17.25
N ASN A 404 17.18 -9.10 16.33
CA ASN A 404 17.58 -7.71 16.58
C ASN A 404 16.40 -6.73 16.48
N LEU A 405 15.24 -7.17 16.00
CA LEU A 405 13.98 -6.43 16.05
C LEU A 405 13.07 -7.02 17.14
N SER A 406 12.52 -6.15 17.97
CA SER A 406 11.44 -6.52 18.90
C SER A 406 10.09 -6.44 18.16
N LYS A 407 9.23 -7.45 18.33
CA LYS A 407 7.84 -7.35 17.85
C LYS A 407 7.11 -6.29 18.68
N ASP A 408 6.69 -5.19 18.05
CA ASP A 408 5.89 -4.14 18.68
C ASP A 408 4.93 -3.52 17.65
N TYR A 409 3.68 -3.99 17.65
CA TYR A 409 2.57 -3.48 16.83
C TYR A 409 2.23 -1.99 17.03
N GLY A 410 2.75 -1.36 18.09
CA GLY A 410 2.60 0.08 18.31
C GLY A 410 3.87 0.87 18.06
N ALA A 411 4.81 0.30 17.31
CA ALA A 411 5.92 1.01 16.73
C ALA A 411 5.89 0.75 15.23
N SER A 412 6.01 1.80 14.43
CA SER A 412 6.07 1.65 12.98
C SER A 412 7.20 2.50 12.39
N ALA A 413 7.58 2.18 11.16
CA ALA A 413 8.61 2.89 10.41
C ALA A 413 8.45 2.61 8.91
N ASP A 414 7.94 3.59 8.16
CA ASP A 414 7.75 3.48 6.71
C ASP A 414 9.08 3.49 5.91
N ARG A 415 10.25 3.42 6.58
CA ARG A 415 11.58 3.39 5.93
C ARG A 415 12.57 2.49 6.67
N ALA A 416 13.36 1.73 5.92
CA ALA A 416 14.34 0.80 6.45
C ALA A 416 15.42 1.45 7.35
N THR A 417 15.81 2.71 7.11
CA THR A 417 16.76 3.40 8.02
C THR A 417 16.16 3.72 9.38
N ASP A 418 14.86 4.01 9.47
CA ASP A 418 14.19 4.24 10.76
C ASP A 418 13.93 2.91 11.48
N VAL A 419 13.59 1.83 10.77
CA VAL A 419 13.51 0.47 11.36
C VAL A 419 14.85 0.09 11.99
N LEU A 420 15.95 0.36 11.27
CA LEU A 420 17.30 0.10 11.72
C LEU A 420 17.67 0.88 13.00
N GLU A 421 17.19 2.11 13.13
CA GLU A 421 17.37 2.97 14.29
C GLU A 421 16.47 2.54 15.47
N GLN A 422 15.20 2.22 15.21
CA GLN A 422 14.20 1.87 16.23
C GLN A 422 14.35 0.45 16.81
N LYS A 423 14.86 -0.53 16.03
CA LYS A 423 14.99 -1.94 16.44
C LYS A 423 13.69 -2.63 16.85
N ARG A 424 12.56 -2.24 16.24
CA ARG A 424 11.23 -2.77 16.53
C ARG A 424 10.25 -2.48 15.40
N GLY A 425 9.12 -3.21 15.42
CA GLY A 425 7.97 -3.06 14.53
C GLY A 425 7.23 -4.40 14.41
N ASP A 426 6.33 -4.54 13.44
CA ASP A 426 5.66 -5.81 13.13
C ASP A 426 6.29 -6.49 11.90
N CYS A 427 5.54 -7.37 11.23
CA CYS A 427 5.95 -8.03 10.00
C CYS A 427 6.45 -7.07 8.92
N THR A 428 5.80 -5.90 8.76
CA THR A 428 6.17 -4.91 7.74
C THR A 428 7.58 -4.37 7.97
N GLU A 429 7.91 -3.94 9.19
CA GLU A 429 9.26 -3.47 9.49
C GLU A 429 10.32 -4.58 9.42
N HIS A 430 9.98 -5.81 9.82
CA HIS A 430 10.90 -6.96 9.69
C HIS A 430 11.22 -7.26 8.21
N SER A 431 10.21 -7.23 7.34
CA SER A 431 10.34 -7.53 5.91
C SER A 431 11.00 -6.39 5.13
N LEU A 432 10.63 -5.14 5.42
CA LEU A 432 11.27 -3.94 4.85
C LEU A 432 12.77 -3.89 5.15
N LEU A 433 13.19 -4.09 6.40
CA LEU A 433 14.62 -4.09 6.75
C LEU A 433 15.35 -5.32 6.17
N ALA A 434 14.70 -6.49 6.11
CA ALA A 434 15.30 -7.67 5.49
C ALA A 434 15.56 -7.47 3.99
N VAL A 435 14.59 -6.96 3.22
CA VAL A 435 14.77 -6.62 1.79
C VAL A 435 15.84 -5.54 1.61
N ALA A 436 15.85 -4.50 2.44
CA ALA A 436 16.90 -3.47 2.40
C ALA A 436 18.32 -4.05 2.55
N LEU A 437 18.51 -4.96 3.51
CA LEU A 437 19.78 -5.64 3.77
C LEU A 437 20.17 -6.64 2.66
N LEU A 438 19.19 -7.33 2.06
CA LEU A 438 19.38 -8.26 0.94
C LEU A 438 19.77 -7.54 -0.36
N ARG A 439 19.03 -6.49 -0.74
CA ARG A 439 19.39 -5.65 -1.90
C ARG A 439 20.78 -5.02 -1.73
N ALA A 440 21.10 -4.53 -0.52
CA ALA A 440 22.43 -4.03 -0.18
C ALA A 440 23.55 -5.08 -0.26
N ALA A 441 23.23 -6.38 -0.21
CA ALA A 441 24.15 -7.49 -0.40
C ALA A 441 24.34 -7.93 -1.87
N GLY A 442 23.57 -7.35 -2.80
CA GLY A 442 23.47 -7.78 -4.19
C GLY A 442 22.60 -9.02 -4.39
N ILE A 443 21.58 -9.23 -3.53
CA ILE A 443 20.60 -10.31 -3.65
C ILE A 443 19.26 -9.68 -4.06
N PRO A 444 18.74 -9.98 -5.28
CA PRO A 444 17.44 -9.50 -5.70
C PRO A 444 16.37 -10.00 -4.72
N SER A 445 15.54 -9.11 -4.22
CA SER A 445 14.57 -9.43 -3.17
C SER A 445 13.41 -8.45 -3.14
N ARG A 446 12.24 -8.92 -2.71
CA ARG A 446 10.98 -8.18 -2.67
C ARG A 446 10.16 -8.56 -1.44
N ARG A 447 9.33 -7.63 -0.96
CA ARG A 447 8.33 -7.91 0.08
C ARG A 447 7.16 -8.67 -0.57
N VAL A 448 6.61 -9.67 0.12
CA VAL A 448 5.44 -10.45 -0.33
C VAL A 448 4.30 -10.21 0.65
N ASP A 449 3.20 -9.74 0.10
CA ASP A 449 1.97 -9.46 0.83
C ASP A 449 1.00 -10.64 0.71
N GLY A 450 0.37 -11.02 1.81
CA GLY A 450 -0.54 -12.15 1.82
C GLY A 450 -1.22 -12.37 3.16
N VAL A 451 -1.53 -13.63 3.46
CA VAL A 451 -2.04 -14.07 4.76
C VAL A 451 -1.32 -15.34 5.23
N ILE A 452 -1.28 -15.55 6.54
CA ILE A 452 -0.73 -16.76 7.19
C ILE A 452 -1.75 -17.45 8.09
N TYR A 453 -1.69 -18.78 8.18
CA TYR A 453 -2.46 -19.52 9.17
C TYR A 453 -1.86 -19.43 10.58
N MET A 454 -2.64 -18.87 11.51
CA MET A 454 -2.36 -18.83 12.93
C MET A 454 -3.56 -19.26 13.78
N VAL A 455 -3.28 -19.58 15.04
CA VAL A 455 -4.26 -19.81 16.11
C VAL A 455 -3.85 -18.88 17.25
N ASN A 456 -4.69 -17.88 17.53
CA ASN A 456 -4.40 -16.85 18.53
C ASN A 456 -5.05 -17.19 19.88
N GLU A 457 -5.01 -16.27 20.84
CA GLU A 457 -5.46 -16.51 22.22
C GLU A 457 -6.93 -16.97 22.31
N ASP A 458 -7.78 -16.54 21.37
CA ASP A 458 -9.18 -16.98 21.25
C ASP A 458 -9.36 -18.42 20.71
N GLN A 459 -8.26 -19.11 20.40
CA GLN A 459 -8.18 -20.45 19.83
C GLN A 459 -8.86 -20.61 18.46
N VAL A 460 -9.20 -19.51 17.77
CA VAL A 460 -9.83 -19.56 16.45
C VAL A 460 -8.74 -19.79 15.38
N PRO A 461 -8.82 -20.89 14.60
CA PRO A 461 -7.96 -21.06 13.42
C PRO A 461 -8.38 -20.05 12.34
N ALA A 462 -7.46 -19.21 11.89
CA ALA A 462 -7.73 -18.22 10.85
C ALA A 462 -6.48 -17.86 10.05
N LEU A 463 -6.71 -17.30 8.86
CA LEU A 463 -5.69 -16.57 8.10
C LEU A 463 -5.68 -15.11 8.55
N TYR A 464 -4.51 -14.61 8.93
CA TYR A 464 -4.25 -13.22 9.28
C TYR A 464 -3.31 -12.60 8.26
N TRP A 465 -3.46 -11.32 7.96
CA TRP A 465 -2.62 -10.64 6.97
C TRP A 465 -1.13 -10.66 7.38
N HIS A 466 -0.23 -10.85 6.42
CA HIS A 466 1.22 -10.91 6.66
C HIS A 466 2.01 -10.30 5.51
N GLU A 467 3.16 -9.70 5.86
CA GLU A 467 4.17 -9.24 4.91
C GLU A 467 5.49 -9.97 5.23
N TRP A 468 5.98 -10.79 4.30
CA TRP A 468 7.24 -11.54 4.42
C TRP A 468 8.17 -11.22 3.25
N VAL A 469 9.23 -12.02 3.06
CA VAL A 469 10.29 -11.73 2.08
C VAL A 469 10.38 -12.83 1.03
N GLU A 470 10.62 -12.44 -0.22
CA GLU A 470 11.10 -13.34 -1.26
C GLU A 470 12.45 -12.85 -1.80
N ALA A 471 13.39 -13.79 -1.98
CA ALA A 471 14.76 -13.50 -2.42
C ALA A 471 15.18 -14.45 -3.55
N TYR A 472 15.81 -13.91 -4.58
CA TYR A 472 16.35 -14.69 -5.69
C TYR A 472 17.76 -15.17 -5.32
N VAL A 473 17.87 -16.44 -4.95
CA VAL A 473 19.12 -17.07 -4.49
C VAL A 473 19.73 -18.01 -5.54
N GLY A 474 19.17 -17.95 -6.75
CA GLY A 474 19.39 -18.86 -7.87
C GLY A 474 18.09 -19.32 -8.50
N GLU A 475 17.06 -19.42 -7.65
CA GLU A 475 15.63 -19.46 -7.91
C GLU A 475 14.95 -18.53 -6.87
N TRP A 476 13.69 -18.15 -7.08
CA TRP A 476 12.94 -17.38 -6.08
C TRP A 476 12.67 -18.25 -4.85
N THR A 477 12.84 -17.69 -3.64
CA THR A 477 12.66 -18.39 -2.36
C THR A 477 12.08 -17.44 -1.32
N GLN A 478 10.97 -17.85 -0.70
CA GLN A 478 10.36 -17.09 0.39
C GLN A 478 10.97 -17.44 1.75
N LEU A 479 11.20 -16.42 2.58
CA LEU A 479 11.71 -16.48 3.96
C LEU A 479 10.81 -15.59 4.84
N ASP A 480 10.76 -15.87 6.14
CA ASP A 480 10.10 -14.97 7.09
C ASP A 480 11.05 -14.51 8.23
N PRO A 481 11.49 -13.24 8.21
CA PRO A 481 12.30 -12.66 9.29
C PRO A 481 11.50 -12.46 10.59
N THR A 482 10.17 -12.44 10.53
CA THR A 482 9.28 -12.31 11.68
C THR A 482 9.24 -13.59 12.51
N PHE A 483 9.25 -14.76 11.87
CA PHE A 483 9.22 -16.07 12.55
C PHE A 483 10.56 -16.82 12.55
N ASN A 484 11.65 -16.23 12.03
CA ASN A 484 12.94 -16.90 11.82
C ASN A 484 12.86 -18.09 10.86
N GLN A 485 11.89 -18.10 9.93
CA GLN A 485 11.76 -19.20 8.97
C GLN A 485 12.76 -19.00 7.81
N PRO A 486 13.79 -19.86 7.66
CA PRO A 486 14.74 -19.77 6.55
C PRO A 486 14.11 -20.16 5.21
N VAL A 487 12.99 -20.86 5.26
CA VAL A 487 12.02 -21.04 4.16
C VAL A 487 10.67 -20.78 4.79
N ALA A 488 9.89 -19.83 4.27
CA ALA A 488 8.53 -19.60 4.72
C ALA A 488 7.69 -20.88 4.49
N ASP A 489 7.03 -21.39 5.53
CA ASP A 489 6.31 -22.65 5.47
C ASP A 489 5.07 -22.58 4.54
N ALA A 490 4.34 -23.69 4.40
CA ALA A 490 3.14 -23.75 3.56
C ALA A 490 1.89 -23.17 4.24
N THR A 491 2.03 -22.49 5.39
CA THR A 491 0.93 -21.72 6.00
C THR A 491 0.75 -20.33 5.39
N HIS A 492 1.65 -19.92 4.49
CA HIS A 492 1.68 -18.63 3.81
C HIS A 492 0.94 -18.67 2.45
N PHE A 493 0.00 -17.74 2.26
CA PHE A 493 -0.81 -17.57 1.04
C PHE A 493 -0.62 -16.14 0.52
N ALA A 494 0.12 -15.98 -0.58
CA ALA A 494 0.48 -14.68 -1.17
C ALA A 494 -0.60 -14.15 -2.13
N PHE A 495 -0.79 -12.83 -2.13
CA PHE A 495 -1.73 -12.10 -2.98
C PHE A 495 -1.10 -10.93 -3.76
N GLY A 496 0.10 -10.49 -3.39
CA GLY A 496 0.80 -9.40 -4.07
C GLY A 496 2.19 -9.16 -3.48
N GLU A 497 2.82 -8.07 -3.90
CA GLU A 497 4.23 -7.79 -3.64
C GLU A 497 4.49 -6.28 -3.42
N GLU A 498 5.52 -5.96 -2.66
CA GLU A 498 5.97 -4.58 -2.36
C GLU A 498 4.89 -3.65 -1.76
N GLY A 499 3.95 -4.18 -0.98
CA GLY A 499 2.83 -3.42 -0.42
C GLY A 499 1.71 -3.14 -1.43
N ASN A 500 1.77 -3.77 -2.62
CA ASN A 500 0.82 -3.59 -3.71
C ASN A 500 -0.17 -4.76 -3.83
N ALA A 501 -0.26 -5.65 -2.83
CA ALA A 501 -1.46 -6.48 -2.73
C ALA A 501 -2.68 -5.57 -2.50
N GLU A 502 -3.52 -5.48 -3.52
CA GLU A 502 -4.83 -4.83 -3.46
C GLU A 502 -5.77 -5.66 -2.55
N ILE A 503 -5.53 -5.74 -1.23
CA ILE A 503 -6.26 -6.67 -0.34
C ILE A 503 -7.74 -6.29 -0.12
N THR A 504 -8.11 -5.05 -0.45
CA THR A 504 -9.45 -4.47 -0.31
C THR A 504 -10.60 -5.36 -0.85
N PRO A 505 -10.53 -6.00 -2.03
CA PRO A 505 -11.56 -6.90 -2.55
C PRO A 505 -11.52 -8.33 -1.97
N LEU A 506 -10.51 -8.68 -1.16
CA LEU A 506 -10.42 -9.97 -0.46
C LEU A 506 -11.06 -9.90 0.92
N ILE A 507 -10.95 -8.75 1.61
CA ILE A 507 -11.54 -8.51 2.93
C ILE A 507 -13.05 -8.83 2.92
N GLY A 508 -13.50 -9.74 3.79
CA GLY A 508 -14.90 -10.19 3.89
C GLY A 508 -15.44 -11.04 2.73
N ALA A 509 -14.84 -10.96 1.54
CA ALA A 509 -15.20 -11.76 0.37
C ALA A 509 -14.53 -13.14 0.39
N LEU A 510 -13.23 -13.20 0.71
CA LEU A 510 -12.45 -14.43 0.78
C LEU A 510 -12.88 -15.27 1.99
N LYS A 511 -13.20 -16.54 1.75
CA LYS A 511 -13.61 -17.51 2.79
C LYS A 511 -12.94 -18.85 2.55
N VAL A 512 -12.37 -19.46 3.59
CA VAL A 512 -11.95 -20.87 3.54
C VAL A 512 -13.17 -21.73 3.87
N THR A 513 -13.62 -22.54 2.91
CA THR A 513 -14.79 -23.43 3.04
C THR A 513 -14.43 -24.86 3.43
N ASP A 514 -13.20 -25.28 3.14
CA ASP A 514 -12.63 -26.57 3.53
C ASP A 514 -11.11 -26.48 3.63
N VAL A 515 -10.53 -27.40 4.39
CA VAL A 515 -9.09 -27.71 4.43
C VAL A 515 -8.97 -29.19 4.09
N LYS A 516 -7.93 -29.59 3.36
CA LYS A 516 -7.63 -30.99 3.02
C LYS A 516 -6.35 -31.42 3.71
#